data_AF-C0GHX9-F1
#
_entry.id   AF-C0GHX9-F1
#
_cell.length_a   1.000
_cell.length_b   1.000
_cell.length_c   1.000
_cell.angle_alpha   90.00
_cell.angle_beta   90.00
_cell.angle_gamma   90.00
#
_symmetry.space_group_name_H-M   'P 1'
#
loop_
_entity.id
_entity.type
_entity.pdbx_description
1 polymer ?
#
loop_
_entity_poly.entity_id
_entity_poly.type
_entity_poly.pdbx_seq_one_letter_code
_entity_poly.pdbx_strand_id
1 'polypeptide(L)'
;MKKQRGFSIFVLLAMLIFLSGCPGIPWPQTMSEEDTVTGDPEPADPIEDVPAGSDSERVPSEAGGGQISLYHDITAENVEKMNEERYINGQSPLVLNEELSQVANWVAQRYLAAEGEVTTGEIQQKLEPYPQLAATTFTLNQVSATGANNQRFVEWFAQKTTDDITESENVRNNLLNARMRKVGVACVGKTVVEEGTEQYKMVFVWLFMPESPPAGTVFSEGIAKENIALLNTEREGQGLGVLQPHAELDALAQLKAKDILQNLPYNELAHDSAELGTPHEMITAHISPVPASTAENLWTQYGSFHADFMTDIAQKAHSGLMNSPGHRKNMMEPAFTHIGVGVAAAVVDGEDGKLYKVVLVQLFIKE
;
A
#
# COMPACT_ATOMS: atom_id res chain seq x y z
N MET A 1 -22.54 -29.51 -38.03
CA MET A 1 -23.18 -28.31 -38.64
C MET A 1 -24.12 -27.73 -37.59
N LYS A 2 -24.08 -26.50 -37.10
CA LYS A 2 -23.40 -25.24 -37.44
C LYS A 2 -23.14 -24.48 -36.13
N LYS A 3 -22.02 -23.75 -36.11
CA LYS A 3 -21.61 -22.75 -35.12
C LYS A 3 -22.66 -21.64 -34.98
N GLN A 4 -22.78 -21.06 -33.78
CA GLN A 4 -23.10 -19.63 -33.65
C GLN A 4 -22.17 -18.97 -32.63
N ARG A 5 -21.46 -17.96 -33.15
CA ARG A 5 -20.62 -16.97 -32.47
C ARG A 5 -21.44 -15.69 -32.30
N GLY A 6 -21.05 -14.85 -31.35
CA GLY A 6 -21.41 -13.42 -31.25
C GLY A 6 -21.64 -13.01 -29.79
N PHE A 7 -21.17 -11.88 -29.28
CA PHE A 7 -20.64 -10.68 -29.92
C PHE A 7 -19.92 -9.84 -28.82
N SER A 8 -18.69 -9.39 -29.07
CA SER A 8 -18.05 -8.31 -28.28
C SER A 8 -18.49 -6.97 -28.84
N ILE A 9 -18.82 -6.03 -27.96
CA ILE A 9 -19.11 -4.63 -28.30
C ILE A 9 -17.81 -3.84 -28.20
N PHE A 10 -17.33 -3.38 -29.36
CA PHE A 10 -16.33 -2.33 -29.50
C PHE A 10 -17.05 -0.96 -29.51
N VAL A 11 -16.51 0.02 -28.79
CA VAL A 11 -16.71 1.44 -29.10
C VAL A 11 -15.35 2.03 -29.45
N LEU A 12 -15.18 2.31 -30.74
CA LEU A 12 -14.10 3.12 -31.28
C LEU A 12 -14.33 4.60 -30.91
N LEU A 13 -13.26 5.31 -30.55
CA LEU A 13 -13.10 6.71 -30.91
C LEU A 13 -11.71 6.91 -31.54
N ALA A 14 -11.72 7.40 -32.77
CA ALA A 14 -10.54 7.71 -33.57
C ALA A 14 -10.15 9.18 -33.41
N MET A 15 -8.85 9.48 -33.36
CA MET A 15 -8.31 10.75 -33.84
C MET A 15 -6.91 10.54 -34.45
N LEU A 16 -6.74 11.13 -35.64
CA LEU A 16 -5.61 11.01 -36.55
C LEU A 16 -4.40 11.88 -36.15
N ILE A 17 -3.22 11.26 -36.24
CA ILE A 17 -1.97 11.66 -36.97
C ILE A 17 -1.71 13.16 -37.20
N PHE A 18 -0.57 13.64 -36.68
CA PHE A 18 0.37 14.48 -37.43
C PHE A 18 1.83 14.12 -37.09
N LEU A 19 2.59 13.72 -38.12
CA LEU A 19 4.04 13.57 -38.13
C LEU A 19 4.67 14.91 -38.54
N SER A 20 5.69 15.39 -37.81
CA SER A 20 6.92 15.98 -38.38
C SER A 20 7.85 16.56 -37.30
N GLY A 21 9.15 16.24 -37.40
CA GLY A 21 10.21 17.22 -37.13
C GLY A 21 11.07 17.02 -35.87
N CYS A 22 12.11 16.18 -35.97
CA CYS A 22 13.32 16.31 -35.16
C CYS A 22 14.18 17.48 -35.70
N PRO A 23 14.85 18.25 -34.82
CA PRO A 23 16.31 18.36 -34.94
C PRO A 23 17.00 18.35 -33.55
N GLY A 24 18.24 17.84 -33.52
CA GLY A 24 18.94 17.49 -32.28
C GLY A 24 20.03 18.43 -31.79
N ILE A 25 20.74 17.89 -30.78
CA ILE A 25 22.09 18.21 -30.25
C ILE A 25 22.16 19.46 -29.35
N PRO A 26 22.99 19.56 -28.27
CA PRO A 26 24.14 18.72 -27.87
C PRO A 26 24.18 18.20 -26.41
N TRP A 27 25.06 17.22 -26.19
CA TRP A 27 25.65 16.83 -24.90
C TRP A 27 26.78 17.80 -24.49
N PRO A 28 26.95 18.14 -23.20
CA PRO A 28 28.25 18.57 -22.66
C PRO A 28 29.00 17.35 -22.11
N GLN A 29 30.09 16.92 -22.74
CA GLN A 29 31.49 17.32 -22.51
C GLN A 29 32.06 16.96 -21.13
N THR A 30 32.97 15.99 -21.20
CA THR A 30 33.99 15.55 -20.25
C THR A 30 35.02 16.63 -19.92
N MET A 31 35.35 16.80 -18.64
CA MET A 31 36.65 17.25 -18.07
C MET A 31 36.58 16.89 -16.56
N SER A 32 37.60 16.45 -15.82
CA SER A 32 39.02 16.13 -16.05
C SER A 32 39.48 15.36 -14.80
N GLU A 33 40.26 14.29 -14.97
CA GLU A 33 41.04 13.67 -13.90
C GLU A 33 42.22 14.57 -13.52
N GLU A 34 42.39 14.84 -12.23
CA GLU A 34 43.66 14.77 -11.47
C GLU A 34 43.50 15.55 -10.15
N ASP A 35 43.41 14.80 -9.05
CA ASP A 35 44.23 15.05 -7.87
C ASP A 35 44.22 13.77 -7.02
N THR A 36 45.30 13.02 -7.15
CA THR A 36 45.64 11.84 -6.37
C THR A 36 46.03 12.24 -4.95
N VAL A 37 45.34 11.72 -3.94
CA VAL A 37 45.90 11.51 -2.61
C VAL A 37 45.67 10.06 -2.21
N THR A 38 46.80 9.38 -2.05
CA THR A 38 47.01 7.99 -1.67
C THR A 38 46.56 7.67 -0.25
N GLY A 39 45.89 6.54 -0.06
CA GLY A 39 45.64 5.93 1.24
C GLY A 39 44.85 4.63 1.09
N ASP A 40 45.55 3.52 0.83
CA ASP A 40 44.97 2.17 0.85
C ASP A 40 44.42 1.84 2.25
N PRO A 41 43.17 1.35 2.40
CA PRO A 41 42.78 0.61 3.58
C PRO A 41 43.15 -0.87 3.43
N GLU A 42 43.92 -1.33 4.41
CA GLU A 42 44.39 -2.69 4.70
C GLU A 42 43.27 -3.75 4.62
N PRO A 43 43.54 -4.97 4.08
CA PRO A 43 42.55 -6.04 4.02
C PRO A 43 42.29 -6.62 5.42
N ALA A 44 41.01 -6.70 5.80
CA ALA A 44 40.59 -7.32 7.04
C ALA A 44 40.90 -8.83 7.07
N ASP A 45 41.46 -9.29 8.18
CA ASP A 45 41.80 -10.68 8.49
C ASP A 45 40.58 -11.64 8.42
N PRO A 46 40.82 -12.94 8.13
CA PRO A 46 39.76 -13.93 8.01
C PRO A 46 39.14 -14.26 9.37
N ILE A 47 37.81 -14.23 9.42
CA ILE A 47 37.02 -14.58 10.62
C ILE A 47 37.17 -16.09 10.90
N GLU A 48 37.59 -16.40 12.13
CA GLU A 48 37.76 -17.74 12.69
C GLU A 48 36.44 -18.53 12.82
N ASP A 49 36.58 -19.86 12.68
CA ASP A 49 35.55 -20.88 12.89
C ASP A 49 34.81 -20.76 14.23
N VAL A 50 33.46 -20.83 14.17
CA VAL A 50 32.59 -21.04 15.34
C VAL A 50 31.78 -22.33 15.13
N PRO A 51 31.67 -23.22 16.13
CA PRO A 51 31.35 -24.62 15.93
C PRO A 51 29.85 -24.92 15.72
N ALA A 52 29.62 -26.06 15.05
CA ALA A 52 28.32 -26.64 14.75
C ALA A 52 27.55 -27.16 15.98
N GLY A 53 26.23 -26.95 15.96
CA GLY A 53 25.20 -27.50 16.87
C GLY A 53 24.23 -26.39 17.29
N SER A 54 22.90 -26.47 17.13
CA SER A 54 21.99 -27.62 17.19
C SER A 54 20.64 -27.30 16.53
N ASP A 55 20.10 -28.29 15.82
CA ASP A 55 18.67 -28.59 15.58
C ASP A 55 17.69 -27.45 15.25
N SER A 56 17.53 -27.19 13.94
CA SER A 56 16.21 -26.83 13.38
C SER A 56 15.58 -28.09 12.79
N GLU A 57 14.49 -28.55 13.41
CA GLU A 57 13.67 -29.65 12.92
C GLU A 57 13.22 -29.39 11.48
N ARG A 58 13.76 -30.20 10.58
CA ARG A 58 13.37 -30.28 9.17
C ARG A 58 12.02 -31.00 9.11
N VAL A 59 11.00 -30.33 8.58
CA VAL A 59 9.70 -30.94 8.30
C VAL A 59 9.90 -32.13 7.33
N PRO A 60 9.27 -33.31 7.55
CA PRO A 60 9.59 -34.51 6.78
C PRO A 60 9.09 -34.40 5.33
N SER A 61 9.99 -34.61 4.36
CA SER A 61 9.62 -34.87 2.97
C SER A 61 9.33 -36.37 2.81
N GLU A 62 8.07 -36.75 2.67
CA GLU A 62 7.71 -38.08 2.18
C GLU A 62 7.29 -38.02 0.71
N ALA A 63 8.08 -38.76 -0.10
CA ALA A 63 7.67 -39.68 -1.17
C ALA A 63 8.26 -39.41 -2.57
N GLY A 64 9.31 -40.19 -2.89
CA GLY A 64 9.36 -41.04 -4.09
C GLY A 64 9.61 -40.40 -5.47
N GLY A 65 10.80 -40.63 -6.03
CA GLY A 65 11.10 -40.51 -7.47
C GLY A 65 12.04 -39.36 -7.80
N GLY A 66 13.29 -39.67 -8.14
CA GLY A 66 14.36 -38.71 -8.34
C GLY A 66 14.17 -37.73 -9.50
N GLN A 67 14.79 -36.55 -9.33
CA GLN A 67 14.93 -35.42 -10.25
C GLN A 67 13.62 -34.72 -10.66
N ILE A 68 13.15 -33.74 -9.87
CA ILE A 68 13.05 -32.31 -10.26
C ILE A 68 13.02 -31.48 -8.95
N SER A 69 14.16 -30.92 -8.52
CA SER A 69 14.26 -30.03 -7.36
C SER A 69 14.34 -28.54 -7.74
N LEU A 70 13.77 -28.15 -8.89
CA LEU A 70 14.05 -26.89 -9.60
C LEU A 70 12.83 -25.94 -9.67
N TYR A 71 12.03 -25.87 -8.60
CA TYR A 71 10.87 -24.97 -8.53
C TYR A 71 11.07 -23.78 -7.60
N HIS A 72 12.06 -23.84 -6.70
CA HIS A 72 12.36 -22.75 -5.77
C HIS A 72 12.89 -21.50 -6.48
N ASP A 73 13.55 -21.66 -7.64
CA ASP A 73 14.11 -20.55 -8.40
C ASP A 73 13.01 -19.73 -9.09
N ILE A 74 11.93 -20.37 -9.56
CA ILE A 74 10.82 -19.70 -10.26
C ILE A 74 10.19 -18.60 -9.41
N THR A 75 10.00 -18.83 -8.10
CA THR A 75 9.43 -17.80 -7.23
C THR A 75 10.34 -16.59 -7.07
N ALA A 76 11.65 -16.81 -6.88
CA ALA A 76 12.62 -15.75 -6.67
C ALA A 76 12.85 -14.95 -7.96
N GLU A 77 13.06 -15.65 -9.07
CA GLU A 77 13.24 -15.06 -10.41
C GLU A 77 12.04 -14.21 -10.81
N ASN A 78 10.82 -14.68 -10.59
CA ASN A 78 9.63 -13.88 -10.91
C ASN A 78 9.53 -12.63 -10.02
N VAL A 79 9.90 -12.69 -8.74
CA VAL A 79 9.89 -11.50 -7.86
C VAL A 79 10.96 -10.49 -8.31
N GLU A 80 12.15 -10.95 -8.67
CA GLU A 80 13.20 -10.11 -9.24
C GLU A 80 12.69 -9.44 -10.53
N LYS A 81 12.11 -10.21 -11.44
CA LYS A 81 11.55 -9.69 -12.69
C LYS A 81 10.43 -8.69 -12.48
N MET A 82 9.51 -8.95 -11.55
CA MET A 82 8.47 -7.98 -11.15
C MET A 82 9.10 -6.66 -10.69
N ASN A 83 10.20 -6.72 -9.91
CA ASN A 83 10.89 -5.55 -9.40
C ASN A 83 11.70 -4.82 -10.48
N GLU A 84 12.31 -5.52 -11.43
CA GLU A 84 12.93 -4.91 -12.61
C GLU A 84 11.92 -4.11 -13.43
N GLU A 85 10.76 -4.69 -13.73
CA GLU A 85 9.70 -3.99 -14.49
C GLU A 85 9.20 -2.76 -13.73
N ARG A 86 9.03 -2.87 -12.42
CA ARG A 86 8.65 -1.73 -11.58
C ARG A 86 9.72 -0.64 -11.64
N TYR A 87 11.00 -1.00 -11.53
CA TYR A 87 12.11 -0.06 -11.62
C TYR A 87 12.14 0.68 -12.97
N ILE A 88 12.01 -0.05 -14.09
CA ILE A 88 11.98 0.53 -15.45
C ILE A 88 10.82 1.54 -15.60
N ASN A 89 9.70 1.31 -14.91
CA ASN A 89 8.51 2.15 -14.95
C ASN A 89 8.43 3.15 -13.77
N GLY A 90 9.55 3.41 -13.08
CA GLY A 90 9.65 4.42 -12.01
C GLY A 90 8.89 4.08 -10.72
N GLN A 91 8.54 2.81 -10.51
CA GLN A 91 7.88 2.32 -9.31
C GLN A 91 8.91 1.75 -8.32
N SER A 92 8.63 1.90 -7.02
CA SER A 92 9.44 1.24 -5.99
C SER A 92 9.29 -0.29 -6.03
N PRO A 93 10.30 -1.06 -5.61
CA PRO A 93 10.21 -2.51 -5.59
C PRO A 93 9.13 -3.02 -4.63
N LEU A 94 8.54 -4.15 -4.98
CA LEU A 94 7.74 -4.99 -4.09
C LEU A 94 8.65 -5.67 -3.06
N VAL A 95 8.12 -5.78 -1.84
CA VAL A 95 8.71 -6.53 -0.75
C VAL A 95 8.04 -7.89 -0.67
N LEU A 96 8.84 -8.96 -0.76
CA LEU A 96 8.35 -10.31 -0.54
C LEU A 96 7.86 -10.44 0.91
N ASN A 97 6.65 -10.96 1.10
CA ASN A 97 6.07 -11.19 2.41
C ASN A 97 5.81 -12.68 2.63
N GLU A 98 6.38 -13.24 3.71
CA GLU A 98 6.34 -14.67 3.98
C GLU A 98 4.94 -15.16 4.32
N GLU A 99 4.19 -14.41 5.13
CA GLU A 99 2.83 -14.79 5.52
C GLU A 99 1.87 -14.77 4.32
N LEU A 100 1.99 -13.76 3.47
CA LEU A 100 1.25 -13.68 2.21
C LEU A 100 1.67 -14.81 1.26
N SER A 101 2.94 -15.24 1.28
CA SER A 101 3.43 -16.39 0.51
C SER A 101 2.86 -17.72 1.04
N GLN A 102 2.64 -17.86 2.35
CA GLN A 102 1.94 -19.01 2.93
C GLN A 102 0.50 -19.11 2.40
N VAL A 103 -0.20 -17.96 2.31
CA VAL A 103 -1.54 -17.90 1.72
C VAL A 103 -1.49 -18.19 0.21
N ALA A 104 -0.53 -17.61 -0.53
CA ALA A 104 -0.35 -17.91 -1.95
C ALA A 104 -0.10 -19.40 -2.21
N ASN A 105 0.68 -20.06 -1.34
CA ASN A 105 0.90 -21.50 -1.41
C ASN A 105 -0.38 -22.29 -1.16
N TRP A 106 -1.19 -21.90 -0.17
CA TRP A 106 -2.49 -22.53 0.05
C TRP A 106 -3.41 -22.40 -1.19
N VAL A 107 -3.45 -21.23 -1.83
CA VAL A 107 -4.21 -21.00 -3.07
C VAL A 107 -3.67 -21.87 -4.22
N ALA A 108 -2.34 -21.92 -4.38
CA ALA A 108 -1.70 -22.70 -5.43
C ALA A 108 -2.01 -24.20 -5.30
N GLN A 109 -2.00 -24.73 -4.08
CA GLN A 109 -2.37 -26.12 -3.79
C GLN A 109 -3.83 -26.44 -4.16
N ARG A 110 -4.76 -25.51 -3.91
CA ARG A 110 -6.18 -25.65 -4.29
C ARG A 110 -6.36 -25.75 -5.81
N TYR A 111 -5.71 -24.86 -6.56
CA TYR A 111 -5.69 -24.90 -8.03
C TYR A 111 -5.01 -26.16 -8.56
N LEU A 112 -3.94 -26.62 -7.91
CA LEU A 112 -3.24 -27.84 -8.27
C LEU A 112 -4.15 -29.07 -8.08
N ALA A 113 -4.87 -29.12 -6.97
CA ALA A 113 -5.86 -30.16 -6.64
C ALA A 113 -7.11 -30.13 -7.54
N ALA A 114 -7.33 -29.06 -8.30
CA ALA A 114 -8.50 -28.85 -9.16
C ALA A 114 -9.83 -28.82 -8.37
N GLU A 115 -9.77 -28.36 -7.12
CA GLU A 115 -10.92 -28.37 -6.19
C GLU A 115 -11.82 -27.13 -6.35
N GLY A 116 -12.00 -26.66 -7.58
CA GLY A 116 -12.81 -25.48 -7.93
C GLY A 116 -12.06 -24.14 -7.83
N GLU A 117 -12.80 -23.07 -8.11
CA GLU A 117 -12.30 -21.69 -8.01
C GLU A 117 -12.13 -21.29 -6.54
N VAL A 118 -11.01 -20.65 -6.21
CA VAL A 118 -10.76 -20.12 -4.87
C VAL A 118 -11.41 -18.74 -4.77
N THR A 119 -12.27 -18.54 -3.78
CA THR A 119 -12.99 -17.29 -3.59
C THR A 119 -12.19 -16.26 -2.79
N THR A 120 -12.48 -14.98 -3.00
CA THR A 120 -11.89 -13.89 -2.21
C THR A 120 -12.16 -14.05 -0.71
N GLY A 121 -13.35 -14.53 -0.33
CA GLY A 121 -13.72 -14.75 1.07
C GLY A 121 -12.88 -15.84 1.75
N GLU A 122 -12.59 -16.94 1.05
CA GLU A 122 -11.71 -17.99 1.58
C GLU A 122 -10.28 -17.47 1.78
N ILE A 123 -9.76 -16.68 0.84
CA ILE A 123 -8.44 -16.06 0.97
C ILE A 123 -8.43 -15.08 2.15
N GLN A 124 -9.49 -14.29 2.31
CA GLN A 124 -9.62 -13.37 3.45
C GLN A 124 -9.57 -14.13 4.78
N GLN A 125 -10.28 -15.25 4.89
CA GLN A 125 -10.26 -16.11 6.07
C GLN A 125 -8.86 -16.67 6.34
N LYS A 126 -8.09 -17.01 5.29
CA LYS A 126 -6.69 -17.43 5.43
C LYS A 126 -5.74 -16.32 5.84
N LEU A 127 -6.11 -15.05 5.62
CA LEU A 127 -5.35 -13.90 6.05
C LEU A 127 -5.66 -13.48 7.50
N GLU A 128 -6.80 -13.88 8.07
CA GLU A 128 -7.22 -13.54 9.45
C GLU A 128 -6.14 -13.79 10.52
N PRO A 129 -5.37 -14.91 10.51
CA PRO A 129 -4.32 -15.16 11.49
C PRO A 129 -3.13 -14.20 11.41
N TYR A 130 -3.03 -13.37 10.37
CA TYR A 130 -1.96 -12.40 10.16
C TYR A 130 -2.53 -10.97 10.29
N PRO A 131 -2.59 -10.38 11.49
CA PRO A 131 -3.30 -9.12 11.74
C PRO A 131 -2.86 -7.95 10.86
N GLN A 132 -1.62 -7.95 10.40
CA GLN A 132 -1.03 -6.96 9.50
C GLN A 132 -1.52 -7.09 8.04
N LEU A 133 -2.12 -8.22 7.66
CA LEU A 133 -2.66 -8.51 6.32
C LEU A 133 -4.18 -8.69 6.32
N ALA A 134 -4.75 -9.16 7.42
CA ALA A 134 -6.15 -9.57 7.60
C ALA A 134 -7.24 -8.56 7.23
N ALA A 135 -6.90 -7.28 7.07
CA ALA A 135 -7.85 -6.23 6.69
C ALA A 135 -7.51 -5.56 5.34
N THR A 136 -6.56 -6.12 4.58
CA THR A 136 -6.00 -5.45 3.40
C THR A 136 -6.56 -6.04 2.11
N THR A 137 -6.94 -5.19 1.16
CA THR A 137 -7.31 -5.63 -0.20
C THR A 137 -6.12 -6.31 -0.89
N PHE A 138 -6.36 -7.37 -1.64
CA PHE A 138 -5.34 -8.05 -2.43
C PHE A 138 -5.81 -8.25 -3.86
N THR A 139 -4.86 -8.51 -4.77
CA THR A 139 -5.17 -9.00 -6.12
C THR A 139 -4.60 -10.40 -6.26
N LEU A 140 -5.42 -11.33 -6.74
CA LEU A 140 -5.03 -12.71 -7.02
C LEU A 140 -4.70 -12.87 -8.50
N ASN A 141 -3.55 -13.46 -8.76
CA ASN A 141 -3.14 -13.85 -10.10
C ASN A 141 -2.61 -15.28 -10.07
N GLN A 142 -2.87 -16.03 -11.13
CA GLN A 142 -2.40 -17.41 -11.25
C GLN A 142 -2.07 -17.77 -12.69
N VAL A 143 -1.08 -18.62 -12.85
CA VAL A 143 -0.70 -19.27 -14.11
C VAL A 143 -0.63 -20.76 -13.85
N SER A 144 -1.24 -21.56 -14.72
CA SER A 144 -1.14 -23.01 -14.64
C SER A 144 -0.96 -23.62 -16.02
N ALA A 145 -0.26 -24.74 -16.05
CA ALA A 145 -0.04 -25.52 -17.26
C ALA A 145 0.19 -26.99 -16.93
N THR A 146 -0.10 -27.84 -17.90
CA THR A 146 0.20 -29.27 -17.84
C THR A 146 1.06 -29.64 -19.04
N GLY A 147 2.10 -30.45 -18.84
CA GLY A 147 3.00 -30.86 -19.90
C GLY A 147 3.79 -32.12 -19.56
N ALA A 148 4.79 -32.43 -20.38
CA ALA A 148 5.66 -33.58 -20.10
C ALA A 148 6.51 -33.32 -18.84
N ASN A 149 6.72 -34.35 -18.02
CA ASN A 149 7.54 -34.27 -16.82
C ASN A 149 9.05 -34.21 -17.17
N ASN A 150 9.51 -33.07 -17.66
CA ASN A 150 10.91 -32.87 -18.05
C ASN A 150 11.34 -31.41 -17.86
N GLN A 151 12.66 -31.18 -17.85
CA GLN A 151 13.26 -29.87 -17.65
C GLN A 151 12.76 -28.82 -18.66
N ARG A 152 12.58 -29.19 -19.92
CA ARG A 152 12.10 -28.27 -20.97
C ARG A 152 10.72 -27.70 -20.67
N PHE A 153 9.85 -28.49 -20.06
CA PHE A 153 8.54 -28.01 -19.63
C PHE A 153 8.65 -27.01 -18.46
N VAL A 154 9.53 -27.29 -17.49
CA VAL A 154 9.76 -26.40 -16.34
C VAL A 154 10.34 -25.05 -16.79
N GLU A 155 11.35 -25.06 -17.66
CA GLU A 155 11.94 -23.84 -18.23
C GLU A 155 10.91 -23.04 -19.04
N TRP A 156 10.11 -23.72 -19.86
CA TRP A 156 9.02 -23.07 -20.58
C TRP A 156 7.99 -22.47 -19.62
N PHE A 157 7.66 -23.14 -18.53
CA PHE A 157 6.71 -22.64 -17.54
C PHE A 157 7.24 -21.39 -16.83
N ALA A 158 8.53 -21.36 -16.47
CA ALA A 158 9.18 -20.20 -15.87
C ALA A 158 9.16 -18.97 -16.81
N GLN A 159 9.42 -19.19 -18.11
CA GLN A 159 9.27 -18.13 -19.12
C GLN A 159 7.82 -17.68 -19.21
N LYS A 160 6.87 -18.61 -19.27
CA LYS A 160 5.44 -18.28 -19.35
C LYS A 160 4.97 -17.42 -18.16
N THR A 161 5.43 -17.71 -16.94
CA THR A 161 5.08 -16.87 -15.78
C THR A 161 5.63 -15.45 -15.92
N THR A 162 6.85 -15.31 -16.46
CA THR A 162 7.45 -14.00 -16.75
C THR A 162 6.65 -13.23 -17.81
N ASP A 163 6.26 -13.89 -18.89
CA ASP A 163 5.46 -13.26 -19.95
C ASP A 163 4.09 -12.83 -19.41
N ASP A 164 3.42 -13.68 -18.63
CA ASP A 164 2.12 -13.34 -18.04
C ASP A 164 2.21 -12.19 -17.02
N ILE A 165 3.36 -11.99 -16.37
CA ILE A 165 3.62 -10.84 -15.47
C ILE A 165 3.81 -9.54 -16.26
N THR A 166 4.57 -9.61 -17.34
CA THR A 166 5.10 -8.42 -18.03
C THR A 166 4.22 -7.97 -19.21
N GLU A 167 3.55 -8.90 -19.88
CA GLU A 167 2.80 -8.64 -21.12
C GLU A 167 1.29 -8.58 -20.92
N SER A 168 0.75 -9.20 -19.87
CA SER A 168 -0.70 -9.16 -19.59
C SER A 168 -1.10 -7.79 -19.05
N GLU A 169 -1.93 -7.04 -19.78
CA GLU A 169 -2.37 -5.68 -19.41
C GLU A 169 -2.99 -5.63 -18.00
N ASN A 170 -3.85 -6.60 -17.66
CA ASN A 170 -4.49 -6.65 -16.34
C ASN A 170 -3.48 -6.88 -15.21
N VAL A 171 -2.52 -7.79 -15.43
CA VAL A 171 -1.48 -8.08 -14.44
C VAL A 171 -0.54 -6.89 -14.32
N ARG A 172 -0.15 -6.29 -15.44
CA ARG A 172 0.74 -5.14 -15.52
C ARG A 172 0.15 -3.92 -14.82
N ASN A 173 -1.17 -3.69 -14.91
CA ASN A 173 -1.85 -2.63 -14.17
C ASN A 173 -1.73 -2.82 -12.64
N ASN A 174 -1.85 -4.06 -12.15
CA ASN A 174 -1.65 -4.36 -10.73
C ASN A 174 -0.17 -4.27 -10.33
N LEU A 175 0.73 -4.78 -11.18
CA LEU A 175 2.17 -4.74 -10.99
C LEU A 175 2.71 -3.32 -10.92
N LEU A 176 2.19 -2.39 -11.72
CA LEU A 176 2.62 -0.99 -11.75
C LEU A 176 1.80 -0.07 -10.85
N ASN A 177 0.84 -0.62 -10.11
CA ASN A 177 0.11 0.16 -9.13
C ASN A 177 1.04 0.55 -7.98
N ALA A 178 1.28 1.86 -7.84
CA ALA A 178 2.14 2.44 -6.81
C ALA A 178 1.71 2.08 -5.38
N ARG A 179 0.41 1.77 -5.17
CA ARG A 179 -0.12 1.36 -3.86
C ARG A 179 0.33 -0.05 -3.49
N MET A 180 0.57 -0.93 -4.47
CA MET A 180 1.02 -2.30 -4.23
C MET A 180 2.49 -2.30 -3.82
N ARG A 181 2.78 -2.90 -2.67
CA ARG A 181 4.11 -2.85 -2.03
C ARG A 181 4.55 -4.18 -1.46
N LYS A 182 3.61 -5.08 -1.16
CA LYS A 182 3.87 -6.45 -0.73
C LYS A 182 3.49 -7.43 -1.84
N VAL A 183 4.29 -8.49 -1.97
CA VAL A 183 3.96 -9.63 -2.82
C VAL A 183 4.13 -10.92 -2.02
N GLY A 184 3.19 -11.85 -2.17
CA GLY A 184 3.38 -13.23 -1.75
C GLY A 184 3.30 -14.13 -2.97
N VAL A 185 4.25 -15.05 -3.11
CA VAL A 185 4.36 -15.92 -4.29
C VAL A 185 4.44 -17.38 -3.88
N ALA A 186 3.94 -18.27 -4.73
CA ALA A 186 4.14 -19.70 -4.58
C ALA A 186 4.10 -20.41 -5.93
N CYS A 187 5.00 -21.38 -6.11
CA CYS A 187 4.99 -22.29 -7.25
C CYS A 187 4.88 -23.73 -6.74
N VAL A 188 3.91 -24.49 -7.25
CA VAL A 188 3.67 -25.89 -6.86
C VAL A 188 3.47 -26.75 -8.11
N GLY A 189 3.78 -28.04 -8.02
CA GLY A 189 3.57 -28.96 -9.13
C GLY A 189 3.31 -30.39 -8.66
N LYS A 190 2.63 -31.18 -9.50
CA LYS A 190 2.41 -32.61 -9.26
C LYS A 190 2.29 -33.37 -10.57
N THR A 191 2.65 -34.65 -10.52
CA THR A 191 2.31 -35.59 -11.59
C THR A 191 0.80 -35.84 -11.58
N VAL A 192 0.19 -35.80 -12.76
CA VAL A 192 -1.22 -36.11 -13.01
C VAL A 192 -1.31 -37.17 -14.10
N VAL A 193 -2.34 -38.01 -14.05
CA VAL A 193 -2.64 -38.97 -15.10
C VAL A 193 -3.88 -38.50 -15.83
N GLU A 194 -3.72 -38.02 -17.06
CA GLU A 194 -4.81 -37.59 -17.93
C GLU A 194 -4.85 -38.51 -19.15
N GLU A 195 -6.03 -39.08 -19.42
CA GLU A 195 -6.25 -40.01 -20.55
C GLU A 195 -5.24 -41.18 -20.62
N GLY A 196 -4.75 -41.64 -19.46
CA GLY A 196 -3.78 -42.75 -19.36
C GLY A 196 -2.32 -42.36 -19.64
N THR A 197 -2.03 -41.06 -19.77
CA THR A 197 -0.67 -40.53 -19.93
C THR A 197 -0.24 -39.79 -18.67
N GLU A 198 0.96 -40.09 -18.16
CA GLU A 198 1.57 -39.30 -17.09
C GLU A 198 2.01 -37.94 -17.62
N GLN A 199 1.49 -36.89 -16.99
CA GLN A 199 1.84 -35.50 -17.26
C GLN A 199 2.22 -34.81 -15.95
N TYR A 200 2.83 -33.64 -16.06
CA TYR A 200 3.20 -32.80 -14.93
C TYR A 200 2.42 -31.51 -14.99
N LYS A 201 1.66 -31.22 -13.93
CA LYS A 201 0.89 -29.99 -13.77
C LYS A 201 1.63 -29.05 -12.84
N MET A 202 1.78 -27.79 -13.24
CA MET A 202 2.37 -26.72 -12.44
C MET A 202 1.38 -25.57 -12.27
N VAL A 203 1.45 -24.91 -11.12
CA VAL A 203 0.67 -23.73 -10.77
C VAL A 203 1.59 -22.72 -10.09
N PHE A 204 1.61 -21.50 -10.61
CA PHE A 204 2.23 -20.34 -9.99
C PHE A 204 1.14 -19.35 -9.58
N VAL A 205 1.18 -18.90 -8.33
CA VAL A 205 0.26 -17.93 -7.76
C VAL A 205 1.06 -16.77 -7.19
N TRP A 206 0.57 -15.56 -7.41
CA TRP A 206 1.04 -14.40 -6.68
C TRP A 206 -0.10 -13.49 -6.25
N LEU A 207 0.06 -12.95 -5.06
CA LEU A 207 -0.85 -12.01 -4.43
C LEU A 207 -0.13 -10.66 -4.32
N PHE A 208 -0.66 -9.62 -4.96
CA PHE A 208 -0.23 -8.25 -4.64
C PHE A 208 -1.10 -7.69 -3.53
N MET A 209 -0.45 -7.03 -2.58
CA MET A 209 -1.10 -6.36 -1.47
C MET A 209 -0.47 -4.97 -1.29
N PRO A 210 -1.26 -3.92 -1.00
CA PRO A 210 -0.70 -2.64 -0.66
C PRO A 210 0.07 -2.71 0.65
N GLU A 211 0.95 -1.74 0.87
CA GLU A 211 1.54 -1.57 2.19
C GLU A 211 0.40 -1.20 3.13
N SER A 212 0.10 -2.08 4.08
CA SER A 212 -0.61 -1.67 5.29
C SER A 212 0.23 -0.53 5.87
N PRO A 213 -0.31 0.69 6.04
CA PRO A 213 0.46 1.75 6.67
C PRO A 213 0.96 1.20 8.01
N PRO A 214 2.26 1.33 8.33
CA PRO A 214 2.77 0.98 9.64
C PRO A 214 1.81 1.49 10.72
N ALA A 215 1.57 0.69 11.75
CA ALA A 215 0.83 1.15 12.92
C ALA A 215 1.48 2.46 13.40
N GLY A 216 0.77 3.59 13.26
CA GLY A 216 1.29 4.92 13.57
C GLY A 216 1.78 5.78 12.40
N THR A 217 1.51 5.42 11.14
CA THR A 217 1.93 6.25 9.99
C THR A 217 1.11 7.52 9.83
N VAL A 218 1.80 8.64 9.93
CA VAL A 218 1.31 10.01 9.80
C VAL A 218 1.15 10.36 8.32
N PHE A 219 -0.10 10.56 7.88
CA PHE A 219 -0.43 11.17 6.58
C PHE A 219 -0.93 12.59 6.82
N SER A 220 -0.10 13.49 7.36
CA SER A 220 -0.60 14.78 7.87
C SER A 220 -0.48 15.94 6.89
N GLU A 221 0.69 16.16 6.29
CA GLU A 221 0.98 17.48 5.71
C GLU A 221 0.18 17.77 4.42
N GLY A 222 0.06 16.81 3.51
CA GLY A 222 -0.72 17.00 2.27
C GLY A 222 -2.21 17.18 2.53
N ILE A 223 -2.78 16.37 3.42
CA ILE A 223 -4.22 16.41 3.76
C ILE A 223 -4.54 17.70 4.51
N ALA A 224 -3.70 18.11 5.46
CA ALA A 224 -3.87 19.36 6.20
C ALA A 224 -3.86 20.57 5.25
N LYS A 225 -2.86 20.66 4.36
CA LYS A 225 -2.75 21.73 3.36
C LYS A 225 -3.97 21.80 2.45
N GLU A 226 -4.44 20.66 1.95
CA GLU A 226 -5.63 20.58 1.11
C GLU A 226 -6.90 20.98 1.87
N ASN A 227 -7.04 20.54 3.13
CA ASN A 227 -8.20 20.89 3.96
C ASN A 227 -8.27 22.40 4.26
N ILE A 228 -7.12 23.04 4.54
CA ILE A 228 -7.03 24.49 4.71
C ILE A 228 -7.38 25.22 3.41
N ALA A 229 -6.91 24.74 2.26
CA ALA A 229 -7.20 25.35 0.96
C ALA A 229 -8.70 25.31 0.62
N LEU A 230 -9.35 24.17 0.85
CA LEU A 230 -10.81 24.02 0.70
C LEU A 230 -11.57 25.00 1.60
N LEU A 231 -11.18 25.10 2.87
CA LEU A 231 -11.78 26.02 3.82
C LEU A 231 -11.60 27.49 3.40
N ASN A 232 -10.40 27.89 3.00
CA ASN A 232 -10.13 29.26 2.58
C ASN A 232 -10.88 29.62 1.31
N THR A 233 -11.05 28.69 0.37
CA THR A 233 -11.91 28.88 -0.82
C THR A 233 -13.34 29.23 -0.42
N GLU A 234 -13.91 28.52 0.55
CA GLU A 234 -15.27 28.79 1.06
C GLU A 234 -15.35 30.14 1.78
N ARG A 235 -14.34 30.47 2.60
CA ARG A 235 -14.27 31.76 3.31
C ARG A 235 -14.19 32.94 2.34
N GLU A 236 -13.36 32.86 1.31
CA GLU A 236 -13.26 33.88 0.26
C GLU A 236 -14.58 34.04 -0.48
N GLY A 237 -15.26 32.92 -0.80
CA GLY A 237 -16.59 32.93 -1.42
C GLY A 237 -17.65 33.66 -0.59
N GLN A 238 -17.49 33.72 0.73
CA GLN A 238 -18.36 34.46 1.65
C GLN A 238 -17.85 35.85 2.01
N GLY A 239 -16.75 36.31 1.39
CA GLY A 239 -16.14 37.62 1.67
C GLY A 239 -15.42 37.70 3.02
N LEU A 240 -15.04 36.55 3.60
CA LEU A 240 -14.25 36.46 4.81
C LEU A 240 -12.75 36.44 4.48
N GLY A 241 -11.93 36.91 5.42
CA GLY A 241 -10.48 36.79 5.32
C GLY A 241 -10.03 35.33 5.38
N VAL A 242 -9.04 34.97 4.56
CA VAL A 242 -8.40 33.64 4.61
C VAL A 242 -7.69 33.43 5.95
N LEU A 243 -7.74 32.20 6.45
CA LEU A 243 -6.99 31.77 7.62
C LEU A 243 -5.56 31.44 7.20
N GLN A 244 -4.59 32.00 7.93
CA GLN A 244 -3.18 31.72 7.72
C GLN A 244 -2.80 30.39 8.41
N PRO A 245 -2.08 29.48 7.74
CA PRO A 245 -1.53 28.29 8.40
C PRO A 245 -0.58 28.68 9.54
N HIS A 246 -0.65 27.97 10.67
CA HIS A 246 0.19 28.24 11.84
C HIS A 246 0.90 26.96 12.31
N ALA A 247 2.23 26.90 12.16
CA ALA A 247 3.01 25.67 12.31
C ALA A 247 2.95 25.07 13.73
N GLU A 248 2.99 25.88 14.79
CA GLU A 248 2.86 25.36 16.16
C GLU A 248 1.44 24.83 16.42
N LEU A 249 0.46 25.40 15.74
CA LEU A 249 -0.95 25.01 15.87
C LEU A 249 -1.20 23.72 15.08
N ASP A 250 -0.54 23.53 13.93
CA ASP A 250 -0.49 22.26 13.20
C ASP A 250 0.11 21.14 14.06
N ALA A 251 1.26 21.42 14.71
CA ALA A 251 1.92 20.46 15.60
C ALA A 251 1.01 20.07 16.77
N LEU A 252 0.31 21.04 17.36
CA LEU A 252 -0.63 20.82 18.46
C LEU A 252 -1.87 20.04 18.00
N ALA A 253 -2.46 20.40 16.86
CA ALA A 253 -3.57 19.66 16.27
C ALA A 253 -3.17 18.21 15.95
N GLN A 254 -1.94 17.99 15.48
CA GLN A 254 -1.39 16.67 15.22
C GLN A 254 -1.21 15.86 16.51
N LEU A 255 -0.77 16.50 17.59
CA LEU A 255 -0.65 15.89 18.91
C LEU A 255 -2.03 15.45 19.42
N LYS A 256 -3.02 16.34 19.36
CA LYS A 256 -4.40 16.04 19.74
C LYS A 256 -5.01 14.90 18.91
N ALA A 257 -4.75 14.86 17.60
CA ALA A 257 -5.23 13.77 16.74
C ALA A 257 -4.65 12.41 17.16
N LYS A 258 -3.37 12.38 17.59
CA LYS A 258 -2.71 11.17 18.11
C LYS A 258 -3.26 10.78 19.48
N ASP A 259 -3.45 11.73 20.38
CA ASP A 259 -4.06 11.52 21.71
C ASP A 259 -5.43 10.83 21.58
N ILE A 260 -6.31 11.34 20.69
CA ILE A 260 -7.62 10.72 20.43
C ILE A 260 -7.49 9.25 19.99
N LEU A 261 -6.53 8.93 19.12
CA LEU A 261 -6.35 7.57 18.63
C LEU A 261 -5.76 6.62 19.67
N GLN A 262 -4.93 7.14 20.58
CA GLN A 262 -4.20 6.35 21.56
C GLN A 262 -4.99 6.13 22.84
N ASN A 263 -5.76 7.14 23.26
CA ASN A 263 -6.31 7.21 24.60
C ASN A 263 -7.84 7.06 24.66
N LEU A 264 -8.54 7.10 23.52
CA LEU A 264 -9.99 6.92 23.47
C LEU A 264 -10.39 5.60 22.79
N PRO A 265 -11.51 4.99 23.21
CA PRO A 265 -12.13 3.88 22.49
C PRO A 265 -12.37 4.18 21.01
N TYR A 266 -12.41 3.13 20.19
CA TYR A 266 -12.50 3.28 18.74
C TYR A 266 -13.74 4.10 18.30
N ASN A 267 -14.85 3.95 19.01
CA ASN A 267 -16.14 4.61 18.75
C ASN A 267 -16.29 5.99 19.42
N GLU A 268 -15.25 6.49 20.10
CA GLU A 268 -15.29 7.77 20.80
C GLU A 268 -14.49 8.87 20.09
N LEU A 269 -14.95 10.10 20.28
CA LEU A 269 -14.31 11.34 19.83
C LEU A 269 -14.62 12.43 20.86
N ALA A 270 -13.59 12.96 21.53
CA ALA A 270 -13.75 13.93 22.61
C ALA A 270 -12.85 15.16 22.44
N HIS A 271 -13.45 16.32 22.69
CA HIS A 271 -12.76 17.62 22.74
C HIS A 271 -11.79 17.67 23.92
N ASP A 272 -12.25 17.25 25.10
CA ASP A 272 -11.40 17.22 26.29
C ASP A 272 -10.42 16.05 26.20
N SER A 273 -9.17 16.32 26.58
CA SER A 273 -8.13 15.32 26.73
C SER A 273 -7.78 15.17 28.21
N ALA A 274 -7.59 13.93 28.67
CA ALA A 274 -7.05 13.69 29.99
C ALA A 274 -5.59 14.18 30.13
N GLU A 275 -4.84 14.22 29.02
CA GLU A 275 -3.45 14.64 28.97
C GLU A 275 -3.28 16.12 28.60
N LEU A 276 -4.06 16.61 27.63
CA LEU A 276 -3.93 17.96 27.06
C LEU A 276 -4.91 18.99 27.65
N GLY A 277 -5.89 18.55 28.45
CA GLY A 277 -6.95 19.40 28.99
C GLY A 277 -8.04 19.73 27.97
N THR A 278 -8.81 20.79 28.25
CA THR A 278 -9.80 21.34 27.31
C THR A 278 -9.11 21.99 26.09
N PRO A 279 -9.78 22.18 24.95
CA PRO A 279 -9.16 22.81 23.78
C PRO A 279 -8.56 24.20 24.06
N HIS A 280 -9.20 24.99 24.93
CA HIS A 280 -8.70 26.31 25.33
C HIS A 280 -7.43 26.20 26.18
N GLU A 281 -7.40 25.33 27.19
CA GLU A 281 -6.22 25.08 28.01
C GLU A 281 -5.06 24.55 27.16
N MET A 282 -5.34 23.60 26.27
CA MET A 282 -4.37 23.03 25.35
C MET A 282 -3.72 24.13 24.49
N ILE A 283 -4.51 24.98 23.84
CA ILE A 283 -3.99 26.04 22.97
C ILE A 283 -3.23 27.11 23.76
N THR A 284 -3.80 27.59 24.87
CA THR A 284 -3.19 28.67 25.66
C THR A 284 -1.92 28.24 26.41
N ALA A 285 -1.73 26.94 26.64
CA ALA A 285 -0.49 26.40 27.19
C ALA A 285 0.65 26.26 26.17
N HIS A 286 0.34 26.18 24.87
CA HIS A 286 1.33 25.87 23.82
C HIS A 286 1.60 26.99 22.83
N ILE A 287 0.66 27.94 22.66
CA ILE A 287 0.78 29.02 21.69
C ILE A 287 1.15 30.33 22.40
N SER A 288 2.16 31.01 21.86
CA SER A 288 2.63 32.31 22.36
C SER A 288 2.74 33.32 21.21
N PRO A 289 2.19 34.54 21.36
CA PRO A 289 1.44 35.04 22.51
C PRO A 289 0.10 34.34 22.71
N VAL A 290 -0.46 34.41 23.92
CA VAL A 290 -1.74 33.77 24.27
C VAL A 290 -2.85 34.32 23.37
N PRO A 291 -3.54 33.47 22.57
CA PRO A 291 -4.57 33.95 21.65
C PRO A 291 -5.80 34.54 22.35
N ALA A 292 -6.42 35.55 21.74
CA ALA A 292 -7.60 36.23 22.29
C ALA A 292 -8.87 35.36 22.25
N SER A 293 -8.94 34.43 21.29
CA SER A 293 -10.03 33.47 21.15
C SER A 293 -9.54 32.20 20.46
N THR A 294 -10.13 31.07 20.82
CA THR A 294 -9.74 29.73 20.34
C THR A 294 -10.97 28.91 19.98
N ALA A 295 -10.88 28.02 19.00
CA ALA A 295 -11.89 26.99 18.73
C ALA A 295 -11.28 25.69 18.21
N GLU A 296 -12.04 24.60 18.30
CA GLU A 296 -11.68 23.29 17.79
C GLU A 296 -12.82 22.69 16.97
N ASN A 297 -12.47 22.05 15.86
CA ASN A 297 -13.32 21.09 15.17
C ASN A 297 -12.65 19.73 15.15
N LEU A 298 -13.44 18.69 15.39
CA LEU A 298 -13.00 17.30 15.30
C LEU A 298 -13.79 16.58 14.21
N TRP A 299 -13.10 15.76 13.43
CA TRP A 299 -13.70 14.88 12.45
C TRP A 299 -13.06 13.50 12.55
N THR A 300 -13.85 12.45 12.38
CA THR A 300 -13.32 11.08 12.32
C THR A 300 -14.04 10.27 11.25
N GLN A 301 -13.32 9.31 10.69
CA GLN A 301 -13.85 8.24 9.86
C GLN A 301 -13.20 6.94 10.33
N TYR A 302 -13.98 5.88 10.39
CA TYR A 302 -13.47 4.56 10.74
C TYR A 302 -14.11 3.48 9.85
N GLY A 303 -13.39 2.39 9.59
CA GLY A 303 -13.85 1.31 8.72
C GLY A 303 -12.74 0.35 8.31
N SER A 304 -13.09 -0.63 7.47
CA SER A 304 -12.11 -1.60 6.96
C SER A 304 -11.06 -0.89 6.09
N PHE A 305 -9.81 -1.38 6.13
CA PHE A 305 -8.75 -0.78 5.32
C PHE A 305 -8.90 -1.18 3.85
N HIS A 306 -9.39 -0.26 3.03
CA HIS A 306 -9.38 -0.39 1.57
C HIS A 306 -8.75 0.87 0.96
N ALA A 307 -8.21 0.75 -0.25
CA ALA A 307 -7.48 1.85 -0.89
C ALA A 307 -8.33 3.13 -1.06
N ASP A 308 -9.66 2.98 -1.14
CA ASP A 308 -10.61 4.11 -1.23
C ASP A 308 -10.93 4.73 0.14
N PHE A 309 -10.63 4.03 1.24
CA PHE A 309 -10.88 4.50 2.61
C PHE A 309 -10.10 5.79 2.88
N MET A 310 -8.82 5.81 2.45
CA MET A 310 -7.89 6.94 2.58
C MET A 310 -7.96 7.95 1.43
N THR A 311 -8.83 7.73 0.44
CA THR A 311 -8.98 8.66 -0.68
C THR A 311 -9.88 9.84 -0.26
N ASP A 312 -9.53 11.05 -0.69
CA ASP A 312 -10.29 12.30 -0.48
C ASP A 312 -10.58 12.66 0.99
N ILE A 313 -9.68 12.30 1.92
CA ILE A 313 -9.86 12.60 3.35
C ILE A 313 -10.06 14.10 3.60
N ALA A 314 -9.30 14.96 2.92
CA ALA A 314 -9.43 16.41 3.06
C ALA A 314 -10.83 16.89 2.66
N GLN A 315 -11.36 16.45 1.51
CA GLN A 315 -12.71 16.80 1.05
C GLN A 315 -13.80 16.20 1.95
N LYS A 316 -13.66 14.94 2.36
CA LYS A 316 -14.63 14.25 3.24
C LYS A 316 -14.72 14.94 4.60
N ALA A 317 -13.57 15.26 5.20
CA ALA A 317 -13.52 16.00 6.46
C ALA A 317 -14.08 17.40 6.30
N HIS A 318 -13.67 18.15 5.27
CA HIS A 318 -14.19 19.48 5.00
C HIS A 318 -15.71 19.48 4.85
N SER A 319 -16.25 18.60 4.00
CA SER A 319 -17.69 18.48 3.76
C SER A 319 -18.45 18.05 5.02
N GLY A 320 -17.91 17.07 5.77
CA GLY A 320 -18.51 16.59 7.02
C GLY A 320 -18.58 17.68 8.08
N LEU A 321 -17.48 18.42 8.27
CA LEU A 321 -17.43 19.57 9.17
C LEU A 321 -18.37 20.68 8.69
N MET A 322 -18.38 21.00 7.38
CA MET A 322 -19.27 22.03 6.84
C MET A 322 -20.73 21.67 7.02
N ASN A 323 -21.10 20.39 6.99
CA ASN A 323 -22.48 19.96 7.20
C ASN A 323 -22.94 20.00 8.67
N SER A 324 -22.03 20.20 9.63
CA SER A 324 -22.35 20.40 11.04
C SER A 324 -22.48 21.90 11.36
N PRO A 325 -23.63 22.40 11.84
CA PRO A 325 -23.79 23.82 12.16
C PRO A 325 -22.78 24.35 13.17
N GLY A 326 -22.42 23.55 14.18
CA GLY A 326 -21.43 23.91 15.20
C GLY A 326 -20.02 24.07 14.60
N HIS A 327 -19.58 23.09 13.80
CA HIS A 327 -18.26 23.14 13.18
C HIS A 327 -18.17 24.22 12.09
N ARG A 328 -19.24 24.38 11.30
CA ARG A 328 -19.37 25.47 10.31
C ARG A 328 -19.23 26.83 10.95
N LYS A 329 -19.82 27.04 12.14
CA LYS A 329 -19.67 28.31 12.87
C LYS A 329 -18.20 28.64 13.13
N ASN A 330 -17.39 27.69 13.58
CA ASN A 330 -15.95 27.91 13.80
C ASN A 330 -15.22 28.23 12.49
N MET A 331 -15.49 27.45 11.42
CA MET A 331 -14.87 27.63 10.10
C MET A 331 -15.19 28.98 9.45
N MET A 332 -16.39 29.52 9.68
CA MET A 332 -16.87 30.77 9.09
C MET A 332 -16.81 31.96 10.06
N GLU A 333 -16.21 31.80 11.25
CA GLU A 333 -16.08 32.88 12.21
C GLU A 333 -15.11 33.96 11.67
N PRO A 334 -15.56 35.22 11.50
CA PRO A 334 -14.71 36.28 10.98
C PRO A 334 -13.56 36.67 11.92
N ALA A 335 -13.69 36.40 13.22
CA ALA A 335 -12.68 36.80 14.20
C ALA A 335 -11.39 35.96 14.15
N PHE A 336 -11.43 34.73 13.63
CA PHE A 336 -10.23 33.89 13.53
C PHE A 336 -9.34 34.33 12.36
N THR A 337 -8.03 34.28 12.61
CA THR A 337 -6.99 34.72 11.66
C THR A 337 -6.05 33.59 11.27
N HIS A 338 -5.89 32.58 12.15
CA HIS A 338 -4.99 31.45 11.94
C HIS A 338 -5.68 30.12 12.14
N ILE A 339 -5.15 29.09 11.48
CA ILE A 339 -5.59 27.70 11.58
C ILE A 339 -4.40 26.76 11.67
N GLY A 340 -4.54 25.71 12.48
CA GLY A 340 -3.70 24.53 12.46
C GLY A 340 -4.54 23.29 12.20
N VAL A 341 -4.04 22.37 11.37
CA VAL A 341 -4.72 21.11 11.04
C VAL A 341 -3.80 19.92 11.27
N GLY A 342 -4.29 18.96 12.06
CA GLY A 342 -3.60 17.71 12.36
C GLY A 342 -4.40 16.52 11.86
N VAL A 343 -3.72 15.52 11.30
CA VAL A 343 -4.36 14.28 10.83
C VAL A 343 -3.58 13.09 11.33
N ALA A 344 -4.24 12.19 12.03
CA ALA A 344 -3.65 10.95 12.48
C ALA A 344 -4.52 9.78 12.02
N ALA A 345 -3.89 8.63 11.76
CA ALA A 345 -4.60 7.41 11.44
C ALA A 345 -3.92 6.20 12.10
N ALA A 346 -4.72 5.23 12.54
CA ALA A 346 -4.23 4.03 13.18
C ALA A 346 -5.19 2.86 12.96
N VAL A 347 -4.65 1.64 13.07
CA VAL A 347 -5.47 0.45 13.27
C VAL A 347 -5.87 0.41 14.75
N VAL A 348 -7.16 0.32 15.03
CA VAL A 348 -7.73 0.26 16.38
C VAL A 348 -8.61 -0.98 16.53
N ASP A 349 -8.81 -1.44 17.75
CA ASP A 349 -9.68 -2.59 18.04
C ASP A 349 -11.15 -2.14 18.04
N GLY A 350 -11.94 -2.67 17.10
CA GLY A 350 -13.38 -2.47 17.00
C GLY A 350 -14.20 -3.64 17.54
N GLU A 351 -15.53 -3.51 17.51
CA GLU A 351 -16.46 -4.56 17.97
C GLU A 351 -16.29 -5.89 17.21
N ASP A 352 -16.16 -5.83 15.88
CA ASP A 352 -16.04 -7.01 15.01
C ASP A 352 -14.58 -7.31 14.59
N GLY A 353 -13.61 -6.71 15.28
CA GLY A 353 -12.18 -6.87 15.00
C GLY A 353 -11.47 -5.57 14.66
N LYS A 354 -10.26 -5.69 14.09
CA LYS A 354 -9.42 -4.52 13.80
C LYS A 354 -9.98 -3.67 12.68
N LEU A 355 -10.00 -2.36 12.88
CA LEU A 355 -10.47 -1.39 11.90
C LEU A 355 -9.50 -0.22 11.78
N TYR A 356 -9.55 0.49 10.68
CA TYR A 356 -8.76 1.69 10.47
C TYR A 356 -9.57 2.91 10.92
N LYS A 357 -8.97 3.78 11.77
CA LYS A 357 -9.57 5.03 12.24
C LYS A 357 -8.69 6.19 11.83
N VAL A 358 -9.29 7.20 11.22
CA VAL A 358 -8.68 8.49 10.88
C VAL A 358 -9.33 9.56 11.75
N VAL A 359 -8.50 10.44 12.28
CA VAL A 359 -8.92 11.61 13.06
C VAL A 359 -8.29 12.84 12.41
N LEU A 360 -9.12 13.85 12.14
CA LEU A 360 -8.70 15.18 11.72
C LEU A 360 -9.13 16.19 12.78
N VAL A 361 -8.19 17.05 13.17
CA VAL A 361 -8.38 18.13 14.14
C VAL A 361 -8.11 19.44 13.43
N GLN A 362 -9.04 20.41 13.53
CA GLN A 362 -8.78 21.81 13.17
C GLN A 362 -8.77 22.63 14.45
N LEU A 363 -7.72 23.42 14.65
CA LEU A 363 -7.64 24.41 15.72
C LEU A 363 -7.62 25.79 15.11
N PHE A 364 -8.40 26.71 15.68
CA PHE A 364 -8.54 28.08 15.21
C PHE A 364 -8.11 29.02 16.31
N ILE A 365 -7.38 30.07 15.94
CA ILE A 365 -6.99 31.13 16.87
C ILE A 365 -7.20 32.52 16.27
N LYS A 366 -7.39 33.48 17.16
CA LYS A 366 -7.23 34.90 16.90
C LYS A 366 -5.96 35.37 17.58
N GLU A 367 -4.96 35.69 16.78
CA GLU A 367 -3.73 36.34 17.26
C GLU A 367 -3.94 37.82 17.56
#